data_AF-F0Z522-F1
#
_entry.id   AF-F0Z522-F1
#
_cell.length_a   1.000
_cell.length_b   1.000
_cell.length_c   1.000
_cell.angle_alpha   90.00
_cell.angle_beta   90.00
_cell.angle_gamma   90.00
#
_symmetry.space_group_name_H-M   'P 1'
#
loop_
_entity.id
_entity.type
_entity.pdbx_description
1 polymer ?
#
loop_
_entity_poly.entity_id
_entity_poly.type
_entity_poly.pdbx_seq_one_letter_code
_entity_poly.pdbx_strand_id
1 'polypeptide(L)'
;MTKAEKILVKSKFRDIYRSMGIPIREAILREYVVLLNENEPMDKKSEIHMEKAILPAIAIYRVLPQKGYSETDVRRMIRKSILDGAKPMTRLFQALGKLPFFFSLFRIMCPLSMKGDYGGIGWDFEWKRNDKFAIEWECHSCLYVNCLTSYGMRELASIFCESDDVMYGNIKNARWARRNTIGRGAELCDFTFYNTKKEGIRNEKNK
;
A
#
# COMPACT_ATOMS: atom_id res chain seq x y z
N MET A 1 21.49 -18.00 -4.18
CA MET A 1 20.32 -17.11 -4.14
C MET A 1 19.98 -16.65 -5.56
N THR A 2 18.84 -17.10 -6.11
CA THR A 2 18.40 -16.79 -7.48
C THR A 2 17.99 -15.31 -7.62
N LYS A 3 17.74 -14.83 -8.86
CA LYS A 3 17.20 -13.46 -9.07
C LYS A 3 15.87 -13.26 -8.34
N ALA A 4 14.94 -14.21 -8.48
CA ALA A 4 13.65 -14.17 -7.81
C ALA A 4 13.80 -14.14 -6.28
N GLU A 5 14.68 -14.98 -5.73
CA GLU A 5 14.91 -15.01 -4.29
C GLU A 5 15.50 -13.67 -3.77
N LYS A 6 16.41 -13.03 -4.54
CA LYS A 6 16.93 -11.69 -4.23
C LYS A 6 15.83 -10.63 -4.18
N ILE A 7 14.78 -10.75 -5.00
CA ILE A 7 13.64 -9.84 -4.98
C ILE A 7 12.75 -10.14 -3.78
N LEU A 8 12.43 -11.42 -3.55
CA LEU A 8 11.58 -11.86 -2.43
C LEU A 8 12.16 -11.46 -1.07
N VAL A 9 13.47 -11.58 -0.86
CA VAL A 9 14.12 -11.15 0.41
C VAL A 9 14.23 -9.62 0.57
N LYS A 10 13.94 -8.86 -0.49
CA LYS A 10 13.81 -7.40 -0.47
C LYS A 10 12.34 -6.93 -0.46
N SER A 11 11.39 -7.87 -0.51
CA SER A 11 9.95 -7.60 -0.50
C SER A 11 9.46 -7.17 0.89
N LYS A 12 8.18 -6.77 0.96
CA LYS A 12 7.48 -6.52 2.23
C LYS A 12 7.37 -7.76 3.11
N PHE A 13 7.66 -8.95 2.59
CA PHE A 13 7.45 -10.24 3.26
C PHE A 13 8.73 -10.99 3.59
N ARG A 14 9.88 -10.30 3.57
CA ARG A 14 11.19 -10.93 3.85
C ARG A 14 11.21 -11.68 5.19
N ASP A 15 10.54 -11.15 6.21
CA ASP A 15 10.64 -11.68 7.57
C ASP A 15 9.78 -12.93 7.74
N ILE A 16 8.61 -12.97 7.08
CA ILE A 16 7.84 -14.21 6.92
C ILE A 16 8.71 -15.24 6.20
N TYR A 17 9.24 -14.90 5.02
CA TYR A 17 10.06 -15.84 4.25
C TYR A 17 11.25 -16.37 5.06
N ARG A 18 11.99 -15.50 5.76
CA ARG A 18 13.19 -15.87 6.52
C ARG A 18 12.90 -16.70 7.77
N SER A 19 11.73 -16.51 8.40
CA SER A 19 11.36 -17.27 9.60
C SER A 19 10.90 -18.70 9.29
N MET A 20 10.65 -19.03 8.02
CA MET A 20 10.21 -20.36 7.60
C MET A 20 11.37 -21.38 7.52
N GLY A 21 11.05 -22.65 7.80
CA GLY A 21 11.95 -23.78 7.54
C GLY A 21 12.27 -23.92 6.04
N ILE A 22 13.41 -24.56 5.72
CA ILE A 22 13.90 -24.72 4.33
C ILE A 22 12.80 -25.24 3.38
N PRO A 23 12.05 -26.33 3.70
CA PRO A 23 11.07 -26.87 2.77
C PRO A 23 9.94 -25.89 2.44
N ILE A 24 9.55 -25.04 3.39
CA ILE A 24 8.50 -24.03 3.21
C ILE A 24 9.04 -22.85 2.40
N ARG A 25 10.27 -22.39 2.67
CA ARG A 25 10.94 -21.35 1.88
C ARG A 25 11.03 -21.73 0.42
N GLU A 26 11.49 -22.94 0.13
CA GLU A 26 11.58 -23.42 -1.25
C GLU A 26 10.20 -23.49 -1.93
N ALA A 27 9.16 -23.90 -1.21
CA ALA A 27 7.80 -23.91 -1.75
C ALA A 27 7.28 -22.50 -2.05
N ILE A 28 7.50 -21.53 -1.15
CA ILE A 28 7.16 -20.11 -1.39
C ILE A 28 7.94 -19.57 -2.59
N LEU A 29 9.24 -19.87 -2.69
CA LEU A 29 10.06 -19.38 -3.79
C LEU A 29 9.63 -19.99 -5.13
N ARG A 30 9.28 -21.29 -5.17
CA ARG A 30 8.75 -21.93 -6.38
C ARG A 30 7.44 -21.30 -6.83
N GLU A 31 6.48 -21.13 -5.92
CA GLU A 31 5.21 -20.47 -6.22
C GLU A 31 5.42 -19.03 -6.71
N TYR A 32 6.30 -18.27 -6.05
CA TYR A 32 6.64 -16.92 -6.45
C TYR A 32 7.26 -16.85 -7.85
N VAL A 33 8.13 -17.80 -8.22
CA VAL A 33 8.69 -17.88 -9.58
C VAL A 33 7.63 -18.19 -10.63
N VAL A 34 6.68 -19.09 -10.31
CA VAL A 34 5.53 -19.36 -11.21
C VAL A 34 4.74 -18.08 -11.44
N LEU A 35 4.37 -17.37 -10.36
CA LEU A 35 3.64 -16.10 -10.45
C LEU A 35 4.40 -15.04 -11.27
N LEU A 36 5.72 -14.94 -11.13
CA LEU A 36 6.53 -14.01 -11.93
C LEU A 36 6.49 -14.33 -13.43
N ASN A 37 6.40 -15.61 -13.80
CA ASN A 37 6.39 -16.04 -15.20
C ASN A 37 4.99 -16.00 -15.83
N GLU A 38 3.93 -16.07 -15.01
CA GLU A 38 2.53 -15.99 -15.46
C GLU A 38 2.08 -14.56 -15.78
N ASN A 39 2.73 -13.55 -15.21
CA ASN A 39 2.37 -12.15 -15.43
C ASN A 39 3.21 -11.55 -16.56
N GLU A 40 2.54 -10.86 -17.48
CA GLU A 40 3.24 -10.10 -18.52
C GLU A 40 4.05 -8.94 -17.90
N PRO A 41 5.19 -8.57 -18.52
CA PRO A 41 5.95 -7.38 -18.13
C PRO A 41 5.07 -6.13 -18.13
N MET A 42 5.22 -5.31 -17.08
CA MET A 42 4.51 -4.04 -16.96
C MET A 42 5.52 -2.89 -17.05
N ASP A 43 5.05 -1.64 -16.94
CA ASP A 43 5.99 -0.56 -16.70
C ASP A 43 6.69 -0.75 -15.34
N LYS A 44 7.92 -0.25 -15.24
CA LYS A 44 8.82 -0.45 -14.10
C LYS A 44 8.18 -0.11 -12.74
N LYS A 45 7.27 0.86 -12.67
CA LYS A 45 6.64 1.25 -11.39
C LYS A 45 5.68 0.15 -10.94
N SER A 46 4.83 -0.30 -11.85
CA SER A 46 3.86 -1.36 -11.60
C SER A 46 4.54 -2.70 -11.30
N GLU A 47 5.62 -3.03 -12.03
CA GLU A 47 6.42 -4.23 -11.76
C GLU A 47 6.96 -4.24 -10.32
N ILE A 48 7.42 -3.10 -9.78
CA ILE A 48 7.91 -3.03 -8.40
C ILE A 48 6.81 -3.43 -7.41
N HIS A 49 5.56 -2.99 -7.62
CA HIS A 49 4.42 -3.36 -6.78
C HIS A 49 4.07 -4.84 -6.91
N MET A 50 4.05 -5.37 -8.14
CA MET A 50 3.82 -6.78 -8.42
C MET A 50 4.87 -7.65 -7.74
N GLU A 51 6.14 -7.42 -8.05
CA GLU A 51 7.26 -8.24 -7.62
C GLU A 51 7.51 -8.16 -6.10
N LYS A 52 7.34 -7.00 -5.46
CA LYS A 52 7.77 -6.79 -4.05
C LYS A 52 6.62 -6.71 -3.05
N ALA A 53 5.38 -6.72 -3.51
CA ALA A 53 4.21 -6.67 -2.63
C ALA A 53 3.12 -7.67 -3.01
N ILE A 54 2.60 -7.63 -4.24
CA ILE A 54 1.40 -8.41 -4.58
C ILE A 54 1.73 -9.90 -4.72
N LEU A 55 2.65 -10.26 -5.63
CA LEU A 55 2.98 -11.65 -5.91
C LEU A 55 3.60 -12.39 -4.71
N PRO A 56 4.49 -11.76 -3.89
CA PRO A 56 4.95 -12.38 -2.65
C PRO A 56 3.82 -12.69 -1.66
N ALA A 57 2.81 -11.81 -1.56
CA ALA A 57 1.67 -12.04 -0.67
C ALA A 57 0.85 -13.24 -1.14
N ILE A 58 0.57 -13.32 -2.45
CA ILE A 58 -0.13 -14.44 -3.08
C ILE A 58 0.62 -15.75 -2.85
N ALA A 59 1.93 -15.78 -3.09
CA ALA A 59 2.75 -16.98 -2.89
C ALA A 59 2.70 -17.49 -1.44
N ILE A 60 2.83 -16.59 -0.47
CA ILE A 60 2.73 -16.93 0.96
C ILE A 60 1.32 -17.43 1.30
N TYR A 61 0.30 -16.75 0.78
CA TYR A 61 -1.10 -17.07 1.06
C TYR A 61 -1.52 -18.44 0.50
N ARG A 62 -0.98 -18.85 -0.65
CA ARG A 62 -1.21 -20.18 -1.22
C ARG A 62 -0.45 -21.29 -0.50
N VAL A 63 0.83 -21.04 -0.19
CA VAL A 63 1.73 -22.10 0.27
C VAL A 63 1.52 -22.43 1.73
N LEU A 64 1.38 -21.44 2.61
CA LEU A 64 1.36 -21.69 4.05
C LEU A 64 0.18 -22.58 4.50
N PRO A 65 -1.05 -22.45 3.96
CA PRO A 65 -2.14 -23.37 4.28
C PRO A 65 -1.83 -24.83 3.94
N GLN A 66 -1.18 -25.09 2.80
CA GLN A 66 -0.75 -26.43 2.40
C GLN A 66 0.36 -27.00 3.29
N LYS A 67 0.96 -26.17 4.15
CA LYS A 67 1.99 -26.53 5.13
C LYS A 67 1.48 -26.55 6.57
N GLY A 68 0.14 -26.54 6.75
CA GLY A 68 -0.50 -26.70 8.05
C GLY A 68 -0.75 -25.41 8.82
N TYR A 69 -0.54 -24.24 8.23
CA TYR A 69 -0.91 -22.96 8.84
C TYR A 69 -2.40 -22.70 8.62
N SER A 70 -3.11 -22.19 9.63
CA SER A 70 -4.48 -21.76 9.43
C SER A 70 -4.52 -20.52 8.53
N GLU A 71 -5.54 -20.38 7.68
CA GLU A 71 -5.70 -19.18 6.84
C GLU A 71 -5.71 -17.89 7.68
N THR A 72 -6.36 -17.92 8.85
CA THR A 72 -6.39 -16.78 9.79
C THR A 72 -4.99 -16.38 10.24
N ASP A 73 -4.13 -17.35 10.55
CA ASP A 73 -2.75 -17.08 10.94
C ASP A 73 -1.95 -16.47 9.80
N VAL A 74 -2.14 -16.99 8.58
CA VAL A 74 -1.45 -16.49 7.39
C VAL A 74 -1.86 -15.04 7.11
N ARG A 75 -3.16 -14.72 7.17
CA ARG A 75 -3.66 -13.33 7.02
C ARG A 75 -3.08 -12.41 8.08
N ARG A 76 -3.00 -12.88 9.33
CA ARG A 76 -2.41 -12.13 10.44
C ARG A 76 -0.92 -11.87 10.23
N MET A 77 -0.17 -12.86 9.74
CA MET A 77 1.25 -12.71 9.39
C MET A 77 1.44 -11.69 8.25
N ILE A 78 0.65 -11.81 7.18
CA ILE A 78 0.67 -10.88 6.03
C ILE A 78 0.37 -9.45 6.50
N ARG A 79 -0.70 -9.26 7.29
CA ARG A 79 -1.06 -7.97 7.89
C ARG A 79 0.07 -7.40 8.72
N LYS A 80 0.61 -8.19 9.66
CA LYS A 80 1.73 -7.75 10.49
C LYS A 80 2.92 -7.27 9.64
N SER A 81 3.31 -8.03 8.62
CA SER A 81 4.43 -7.70 7.74
C SER A 81 4.21 -6.39 6.97
N ILE A 82 3.01 -6.20 6.43
CA ILE A 82 2.62 -4.98 5.71
C ILE A 82 2.65 -3.76 6.63
N LEU A 83 2.01 -3.86 7.81
CA LEU A 83 1.92 -2.74 8.76
C LEU A 83 3.28 -2.39 9.39
N ASP A 84 4.09 -3.40 9.72
CA ASP A 84 5.46 -3.18 10.21
C ASP A 84 6.32 -2.48 9.15
N GLY A 85 6.14 -2.83 7.88
CA GLY A 85 6.79 -2.16 6.75
C GLY A 85 6.38 -0.69 6.57
N ALA A 86 5.22 -0.27 7.07
CA ALA A 86 4.76 1.13 7.01
C ALA A 86 5.34 2.01 8.13
N LYS A 87 5.80 1.41 9.25
CA LYS A 87 6.28 2.14 10.44
C LYS A 87 7.44 3.11 10.20
N PRO A 88 8.44 2.83 9.33
CA PRO A 88 9.50 3.79 9.05
C PRO A 88 8.96 5.09 8.43
N MET A 89 8.08 4.98 7.41
CA MET A 89 7.44 6.14 6.79
C MET A 89 6.47 6.84 7.74
N THR A 90 5.75 6.08 8.58
CA THR A 90 4.90 6.63 9.64
C THR A 90 5.70 7.59 10.54
N ARG A 91 6.85 7.14 11.05
CA ARG A 91 7.74 7.95 11.89
C ARG A 91 8.27 9.19 11.17
N LEU A 92 8.63 9.05 9.88
CA LEU A 92 9.08 10.16 9.05
C LEU A 92 7.98 11.23 8.88
N PHE A 93 6.78 10.83 8.48
CA PHE A 93 5.66 11.76 8.31
C PHE A 93 5.22 12.40 9.64
N GLN A 94 5.24 11.65 10.75
CA GLN A 94 4.97 12.20 12.08
C GLN A 94 6.01 13.24 12.51
N ALA A 95 7.28 13.04 12.19
CA ALA A 95 8.35 14.00 12.47
C ALA A 95 8.22 15.26 11.61
N LEU A 96 8.15 15.10 10.29
CA LEU A 96 8.03 16.21 9.34
C LEU A 96 6.71 16.98 9.53
N GLY A 97 5.64 16.28 9.89
CA GLY A 97 4.31 16.82 10.15
C GLY A 97 4.27 17.88 11.24
N LYS A 98 5.30 18.00 12.09
CA LYS A 98 5.42 19.04 13.12
C LYS A 98 5.85 20.39 12.55
N LEU A 99 6.50 20.41 11.38
CA LEU A 99 7.02 21.63 10.77
C LEU A 99 5.88 22.57 10.35
N PRO A 100 6.00 23.89 10.57
CA PRO A 100 4.90 24.81 10.37
C PRO A 100 4.47 24.98 8.91
N PHE A 101 5.37 24.70 7.96
CA PHE A 101 5.14 24.74 6.51
C PHE A 101 4.95 23.34 5.90
N PHE A 102 4.84 22.28 6.72
CA PHE A 102 4.74 20.89 6.26
C PHE A 102 3.66 20.71 5.19
N PHE A 103 2.46 21.25 5.40
CA PHE A 103 1.37 21.09 4.43
C PHE A 103 1.69 21.71 3.07
N SER A 104 2.32 22.88 3.03
CA SER A 104 2.76 23.52 1.78
C SER A 104 3.79 22.68 1.05
N LEU A 105 4.74 22.08 1.77
CA LEU A 105 5.70 21.14 1.19
C LEU A 105 5.00 19.86 0.70
N PHE A 106 4.06 19.35 1.49
CA PHE A 106 3.34 18.12 1.20
C PHE A 106 2.46 18.24 -0.06
N ARG A 107 1.86 19.40 -0.31
CA ARG A 107 1.16 19.72 -1.57
C ARG A 107 2.01 19.57 -2.82
N ILE A 108 3.33 19.74 -2.70
CA ILE A 108 4.29 19.56 -3.81
C ILE A 108 4.76 18.11 -3.86
N MET A 109 5.13 17.54 -2.71
CA MET A 109 5.68 16.18 -2.64
C MET A 109 4.64 15.11 -3.00
N CYS A 110 3.39 15.28 -2.60
CA CYS A 110 2.35 14.26 -2.76
C CYS A 110 2.07 13.93 -4.23
N PRO A 111 1.79 14.89 -5.14
CA PRO A 111 1.62 14.57 -6.56
C PRO A 111 2.86 13.95 -7.21
N LEU A 112 4.06 14.37 -6.81
CA LEU A 112 5.32 13.83 -7.32
C LEU A 112 5.51 12.37 -6.90
N SER A 113 5.26 12.04 -5.63
CA SER A 113 5.31 10.66 -5.13
C SER A 113 4.21 9.81 -5.77
N MET A 114 2.97 10.32 -5.88
CA MET A 114 1.88 9.60 -6.56
C MET A 114 2.24 9.28 -8.02
N LYS A 115 2.78 10.24 -8.77
CA LYS A 115 3.25 9.99 -10.14
C LYS A 115 4.44 9.04 -10.20
N GLY A 116 5.35 9.11 -9.22
CA GLY A 116 6.58 8.32 -9.17
C GLY A 116 6.34 6.86 -8.81
N ASP A 117 5.53 6.61 -7.79
CA ASP A 117 5.28 5.30 -7.20
C ASP A 117 4.05 4.62 -7.83
N TYR A 118 2.96 5.37 -8.05
CA TYR A 118 1.67 4.82 -8.48
C TYR A 118 1.24 5.29 -9.88
N GLY A 119 2.06 6.05 -10.60
CA GLY A 119 1.75 6.53 -11.96
C GLY A 119 2.08 5.52 -13.07
N GLY A 120 1.96 4.23 -12.78
CA GLY A 120 2.13 3.12 -13.73
C GLY A 120 0.80 2.50 -14.15
N ILE A 121 0.86 1.47 -14.98
CA ILE A 121 -0.27 0.65 -15.43
C ILE A 121 -1.02 0.05 -14.22
N GLY A 122 -2.35 0.00 -14.33
CA GLY A 122 -3.23 -0.58 -13.32
C GLY A 122 -3.73 0.42 -12.27
N TRP A 123 -3.39 1.69 -12.42
CA TRP A 123 -3.92 2.78 -11.61
C TRP A 123 -4.68 3.79 -12.46
N ASP A 124 -5.83 4.23 -11.96
CA ASP A 124 -6.58 5.35 -12.54
C ASP A 124 -6.87 6.36 -11.43
N PHE A 125 -6.22 7.53 -11.52
CA PHE A 125 -6.30 8.57 -10.51
C PHE A 125 -6.82 9.88 -11.08
N GLU A 126 -7.74 10.51 -10.35
CA GLU A 126 -8.29 11.82 -10.70
C GLU A 126 -8.02 12.82 -9.58
N TRP A 127 -7.26 13.89 -9.88
CA TRP A 127 -7.00 14.96 -8.90
C TRP A 127 -8.19 15.90 -8.81
N LYS A 128 -8.77 16.03 -7.61
CA LYS A 128 -9.91 16.91 -7.34
C LYS A 128 -9.47 18.27 -6.80
N ARG A 129 -8.45 18.28 -5.95
CA ARG A 129 -8.02 19.48 -5.22
C ARG A 129 -6.56 19.43 -4.81
N ASN A 130 -5.88 20.57 -4.92
CA ASN A 130 -4.59 20.78 -4.27
C ASN A 130 -4.40 22.26 -3.92
N ASP A 131 -4.96 22.68 -2.79
CA ASP A 131 -4.89 24.07 -2.32
C ASP A 131 -4.40 24.15 -0.87
N LYS A 132 -4.39 25.36 -0.30
CA LYS A 132 -3.92 25.58 1.08
C LYS A 132 -4.79 24.91 2.16
N PHE A 133 -5.98 24.43 1.82
CA PHE A 133 -6.92 23.82 2.76
C PHE A 133 -6.92 22.30 2.66
N ALA A 134 -6.79 21.73 1.46
CA ALA A 134 -6.80 20.28 1.28
C ALA A 134 -6.07 19.82 0.01
N ILE A 135 -5.66 18.55 0.05
CA ILE A 135 -5.21 17.76 -1.10
C ILE A 135 -6.21 16.61 -1.23
N GLU A 136 -6.87 16.50 -2.38
CA GLU A 136 -7.94 15.54 -2.64
C GLU A 136 -7.75 14.88 -4.01
N TRP A 137 -7.84 13.57 -4.07
CA TRP A 137 -7.85 12.81 -5.32
C TRP A 137 -8.62 11.51 -5.15
N GLU A 138 -9.12 10.99 -6.27
CA GLU A 138 -9.83 9.73 -6.33
C GLU A 138 -9.00 8.69 -7.06
N CYS A 139 -9.24 7.41 -6.75
CA CYS A 139 -8.72 6.27 -7.47
C CYS A 139 -9.89 5.42 -7.92
N HIS A 140 -10.09 5.31 -9.23
CA HIS A 140 -11.19 4.57 -9.86
C HIS A 140 -10.78 3.14 -10.23
N SER A 141 -9.46 2.87 -10.33
CA SER A 141 -8.90 1.54 -10.57
C SER A 141 -7.57 1.39 -9.83
N CYS A 142 -7.37 0.24 -9.18
CA CYS A 142 -6.25 -0.02 -8.28
C CYS A 142 -5.58 -1.35 -8.59
N LEU A 143 -4.27 -1.30 -8.90
CA LEU A 143 -3.47 -2.46 -9.28
C LEU A 143 -3.56 -3.59 -8.25
N TYR A 144 -3.50 -3.25 -6.96
CA TYR A 144 -3.60 -4.24 -5.88
C TYR A 144 -4.94 -4.96 -5.89
N VAL A 145 -6.05 -4.22 -6.00
CA VAL A 145 -7.38 -4.84 -5.98
C VAL A 145 -7.58 -5.69 -7.23
N ASN A 146 -7.22 -5.16 -8.40
CA ASN A 146 -7.42 -5.84 -9.68
C ASN A 146 -6.66 -7.17 -9.70
N CYS A 147 -5.37 -7.15 -9.36
CA CYS A 147 -4.54 -8.35 -9.35
C CYS A 147 -4.97 -9.34 -8.26
N LEU A 148 -5.20 -8.89 -7.02
CA LEU A 148 -5.67 -9.80 -5.96
C LEU A 148 -7.03 -10.42 -6.29
N THR A 149 -7.91 -9.68 -6.96
CA THR A 149 -9.21 -10.22 -7.42
C THR A 149 -9.01 -11.27 -8.52
N SER A 150 -8.14 -11.03 -9.51
CA SER A 150 -7.88 -12.03 -10.57
C SER A 150 -7.31 -13.34 -10.05
N TYR A 151 -6.61 -13.30 -8.91
CA TYR A 151 -6.11 -14.47 -8.22
C TYR A 151 -7.06 -15.08 -7.17
N GLY A 152 -8.28 -14.54 -7.03
CA GLY A 152 -9.28 -15.02 -6.07
C GLY A 152 -8.96 -14.71 -4.60
N MET A 153 -8.15 -13.67 -4.34
CA MET A 153 -7.63 -13.30 -3.01
C MET A 153 -7.96 -11.85 -2.64
N ARG A 154 -9.13 -11.36 -3.07
CA ARG A 154 -9.56 -9.97 -2.87
C ARG A 154 -9.56 -9.56 -1.39
N GLU A 155 -9.78 -10.50 -0.47
CA GLU A 155 -9.78 -10.29 0.98
C GLU A 155 -8.45 -9.74 1.52
N LEU A 156 -7.33 -9.96 0.81
CA LEU A 156 -6.03 -9.39 1.17
C LEU A 156 -5.93 -7.89 0.85
N ALA A 157 -6.74 -7.36 -0.07
CA ALA A 157 -6.63 -5.97 -0.51
C ALA A 157 -6.85 -4.99 0.65
N SER A 158 -7.81 -5.29 1.54
CA SER A 158 -8.11 -4.48 2.73
C SER A 158 -6.90 -4.30 3.65
N ILE A 159 -6.01 -5.30 3.72
CA ILE A 159 -4.79 -5.28 4.53
C ILE A 159 -3.77 -4.27 3.95
N PHE A 160 -3.63 -4.23 2.61
CA PHE A 160 -2.77 -3.25 1.97
C PHE A 160 -3.29 -1.83 2.18
N CYS A 161 -4.61 -1.63 2.04
CA CYS A 161 -5.23 -0.33 2.29
C CYS A 161 -5.00 0.16 3.74
N GLU A 162 -5.06 -0.73 4.72
CA GLU A 162 -4.81 -0.37 6.13
C GLU A 162 -3.42 0.24 6.36
N SER A 163 -2.42 -0.12 5.54
CA SER A 163 -1.08 0.45 5.68
C SER A 163 -1.02 1.97 5.47
N ASP A 164 -1.91 2.52 4.63
CA ASP A 164 -2.04 3.96 4.45
C ASP A 164 -2.59 4.62 5.71
N ASP A 165 -3.58 4.00 6.37
CA ASP A 165 -4.19 4.54 7.57
C ASP A 165 -3.18 4.58 8.73
N VAL A 166 -2.33 3.54 8.84
CA VAL A 166 -1.21 3.52 9.79
C VAL A 166 -0.17 4.59 9.44
N MET A 167 0.17 4.73 8.16
CA MET A 167 1.20 5.66 7.70
C MET A 167 0.82 7.12 7.90
N TYR A 168 -0.45 7.46 7.61
CA TYR A 168 -0.93 8.83 7.51
C TYR A 168 -1.81 9.28 8.67
N GLY A 169 -2.30 8.37 9.50
CA GLY A 169 -3.34 8.65 10.50
C GLY A 169 -2.97 9.61 11.63
N ASN A 170 -1.69 9.95 11.82
CA ASN A 170 -1.25 10.82 12.93
C ASN A 170 -0.24 11.90 12.50
N ILE A 171 -0.55 12.68 11.47
CA ILE A 171 0.31 13.78 11.02
C ILE A 171 -0.23 15.11 11.56
N LYS A 172 0.52 15.77 12.46
CA LYS A 172 0.05 16.96 13.20
C LYS A 172 -0.54 18.08 12.31
N ASN A 173 0.15 18.44 11.24
CA ASN A 173 -0.27 19.52 10.34
C ASN A 173 -0.99 19.04 9.07
N ALA A 174 -1.41 17.77 8.99
CA ALA A 174 -2.16 17.23 7.86
C ALA A 174 -3.06 16.06 8.32
N ARG A 175 -4.37 16.26 8.38
CA ARG A 175 -5.31 15.21 8.80
C ARG A 175 -5.66 14.31 7.62
N TRP A 176 -5.34 13.03 7.74
CA TRP A 176 -5.71 11.99 6.78
C TRP A 176 -7.20 11.64 6.88
N ALA A 177 -7.83 11.43 5.72
CA ALA A 177 -9.15 10.83 5.61
C ALA A 177 -9.26 10.05 4.29
N ARG A 178 -9.95 8.92 4.35
CA ARG A 178 -10.38 8.12 3.21
C ARG A 178 -11.64 7.37 3.64
N ARG A 179 -12.79 7.79 3.13
CA ARG A 179 -14.11 7.27 3.52
C ARG A 179 -14.47 6.04 2.68
N ASN A 180 -14.28 6.13 1.38
CA ASN A 180 -14.47 5.06 0.41
C ASN A 180 -13.13 4.39 0.10
N THR A 181 -13.14 3.07 -0.04
CA THR A 181 -11.93 2.30 -0.34
C THR A 181 -12.30 1.07 -1.16
N ILE A 182 -11.75 0.96 -2.38
CA ILE A 182 -12.01 -0.18 -3.28
C ILE A 182 -11.68 -1.51 -2.59
N GLY A 183 -10.54 -1.59 -1.89
CA GLY A 183 -10.12 -2.78 -1.15
C GLY A 183 -11.04 -3.16 0.02
N ARG A 184 -11.99 -2.29 0.40
CA ARG A 184 -13.05 -2.54 1.40
C ARG A 184 -14.44 -2.69 0.78
N GLY A 185 -14.54 -2.72 -0.55
CA GLY A 185 -15.79 -2.94 -1.28
C GLY A 185 -16.48 -1.68 -1.80
N ALA A 186 -15.88 -0.49 -1.67
CA ALA A 186 -16.43 0.71 -2.31
C ALA A 186 -16.13 0.74 -3.82
N GLU A 187 -16.80 1.63 -4.55
CA GLU A 187 -16.58 1.82 -5.99
C GLU A 187 -15.25 2.53 -6.30
N LEU A 188 -14.81 3.45 -5.43
CA LEU A 188 -13.57 4.20 -5.57
C LEU A 188 -12.85 4.39 -4.23
N CYS A 189 -11.61 4.85 -4.25
CA CYS A 189 -10.93 5.39 -3.06
C CYS A 189 -10.93 6.93 -3.12
N ASP A 190 -11.32 7.61 -2.03
CA ASP A 190 -11.41 9.08 -1.93
C ASP A 190 -10.36 9.66 -0.97
N PHE A 191 -9.14 9.78 -1.45
CA PHE A 191 -8.01 10.22 -0.65
C PHE A 191 -8.08 11.70 -0.32
N THR A 192 -8.00 12.04 0.97
CA THR A 192 -8.00 13.43 1.42
C THR A 192 -6.97 13.67 2.51
N PHE A 193 -6.23 14.78 2.37
CA PHE A 193 -5.46 15.39 3.45
C PHE A 193 -5.95 16.81 3.71
N TYR A 194 -6.44 17.07 4.92
CA TYR A 194 -6.85 18.39 5.36
C TYR A 194 -5.72 19.14 6.06
N ASN A 195 -5.56 20.42 5.75
CA ASN A 195 -4.63 21.29 6.46
C ASN A 195 -5.26 21.70 7.81
N THR A 196 -4.82 21.06 8.89
CA THR A 196 -5.34 21.29 10.25
C THR A 196 -5.19 22.75 10.70
N LYS A 197 -4.21 23.48 10.17
CA LYS A 197 -4.03 24.93 10.45
C LYS A 197 -5.07 25.82 9.78
N LYS A 198 -5.84 25.31 8.82
CA LYS A 198 -6.83 26.07 8.05
C LYS A 198 -8.27 25.62 8.32
N GLU A 199 -8.48 24.54 9.08
CA GLU A 199 -9.82 24.04 9.42
C GLU A 199 -10.65 25.08 10.19
N GLY A 200 -10.05 25.83 11.11
CA GLY A 200 -10.76 26.91 11.85
C GLY A 200 -11.20 28.10 11.00
N ILE A 201 -10.52 28.37 9.89
CA ILE A 201 -10.78 29.55 9.03
C ILE A 201 -11.99 29.32 8.10
N ARG A 202 -12.34 28.06 7.83
CA ARG A 202 -13.49 27.71 6.97
C ARG A 202 -14.84 27.95 7.68
N ASN A 203 -14.87 27.87 9.01
CA ASN A 203 -16.08 28.08 9.81
C ASN A 203 -16.43 29.56 10.03
N GLU A 204 -15.50 30.49 9.82
CA GLU A 204 -15.73 31.93 9.96
C GLU A 204 -16.21 32.60 8.67
N LYS A 205 -15.98 31.99 7.50
CA LYS A 205 -16.44 32.52 6.21
C LYS A 205 -17.84 32.06 5.80
N ASN A 206 -18.42 31.13 6.55
CA ASN A 206 -19.77 30.60 6.36
C ASN A 206 -20.73 31.08 7.48
N LYS A 207 -20.31 32.07 8.27
CA LYS A 207 -21.15 32.89 9.15
C LYS A 207 -21.17 34.32 8.59
#